data_AF-A0A536MNH4-F1
#
_entry.id   AF-A0A536MNH4-F1
#
_cell.length_a   1.000
_cell.length_b   1.000
_cell.length_c   1.000
_cell.angle_alpha   90.00
_cell.angle_beta   90.00
_cell.angle_gamma   90.00
#
_symmetry.space_group_name_H-M   'P 1'
#
loop_
_entity.id
_entity.type
_entity.pdbx_description
1 polymer ?
#
loop_
_entity_poly.entity_id
_entity_poly.type
_entity_poly.pdbx_seq_one_letter_code
_entity_poly.pdbx_strand_id
1 'polypeptide(L)'
;MREFLSQNSVDYEERNIAKEPRWRASLQALTGEAVVPVLLVGGKQVIGLDEHRMAEALGLDHVERESNRDGLAAPPELAALPNQSDDPTSAALTHFVRRLQREMEYNAAKEGAPYRDGQHDGMRFARDTILRILTGTYEPEEMVIERDKP
;
A
#
# COMPACT_ATOMS: atom_id res chain seq x y z
N MET A 1 8.26 1.85 2.73
CA MET A 1 9.10 1.77 3.94
C MET A 1 8.22 1.85 5.18
N ARG A 2 7.44 2.93 5.38
CA ARG A 2 6.43 2.98 6.46
C ARG A 2 5.48 1.79 6.42
N GLU A 3 4.91 1.52 5.25
CA GLU A 3 4.00 0.40 5.03
C GLU A 3 4.65 -0.95 5.40
N PHE A 4 5.84 -1.24 4.86
CA PHE A 4 6.63 -2.42 5.24
C PHE A 4 6.84 -2.54 6.76
N LEU A 5 7.20 -1.45 7.43
CA LEU A 5 7.40 -1.44 8.88
C LEU A 5 6.08 -1.71 9.61
N SER A 6 4.99 -1.05 9.22
CA SER A 6 3.66 -1.26 9.80
C SER A 6 3.13 -2.69 9.59
N GLN A 7 3.27 -3.25 8.38
CA GLN A 7 2.84 -4.62 8.07
C GLN A 7 3.59 -5.66 8.92
N ASN A 8 4.89 -5.45 9.12
CA ASN A 8 5.71 -6.34 9.95
C ASN A 8 5.66 -5.99 11.45
N SER A 9 4.67 -5.17 11.87
CA SER A 9 4.46 -4.75 13.26
C SER A 9 5.73 -4.18 13.92
N VAL A 10 6.52 -3.43 13.14
CA VAL A 10 7.73 -2.78 13.60
C VAL A 10 7.39 -1.36 14.04
N ASP A 11 7.62 -1.05 15.31
CA ASP A 11 7.54 0.31 15.83
C ASP A 11 8.63 1.19 15.20
N TYR A 12 8.25 2.40 14.76
CA TYR A 12 9.19 3.34 14.15
C TYR A 12 8.89 4.79 14.48
N GLU A 13 9.94 5.62 14.47
CA GLU A 13 9.82 7.07 14.53
C GLU A 13 9.97 7.66 13.12
N GLU A 14 8.96 8.41 12.66
CA GLU A 14 9.04 9.09 11.37
C GLU A 14 9.67 10.49 11.52
N ARG A 15 10.70 10.77 10.73
CA ARG A 15 11.35 12.09 10.68
C ARG A 15 11.22 12.69 9.28
N ASN A 16 10.57 13.85 9.18
CA ASN A 16 10.34 14.52 7.91
C ASN A 16 11.40 15.60 7.64
N ILE A 17 12.38 15.28 6.80
CA ILE A 17 13.47 16.20 6.46
C ILE A 17 13.05 17.43 5.65
N ALA A 18 11.87 17.42 5.02
CA ALA A 18 11.34 18.56 4.28
C ALA A 18 10.70 19.59 5.21
N LYS A 19 10.10 19.13 6.31
CA LYS A 19 9.47 19.99 7.33
C LYS A 19 10.45 20.47 8.40
N GLU A 20 11.46 19.66 8.71
CA GLU A 20 12.39 19.91 9.80
C GLU A 20 13.86 19.90 9.29
N PRO A 21 14.45 21.09 9.06
CA PRO A 21 15.82 21.20 8.51
C PRO A 21 16.89 20.50 9.35
N ARG A 22 16.68 20.38 10.67
CA ARG A 22 17.58 19.64 11.57
C ARG A 22 17.76 18.18 11.13
N TRP A 23 16.68 17.52 10.70
CA TRP A 23 16.73 16.13 10.26
C TRP A 23 17.40 15.97 8.91
N ARG A 24 17.27 16.97 8.04
CA ARG A 24 18.02 17.02 6.77
C ARG A 24 19.53 17.09 7.02
N ALA A 25 19.95 17.96 7.94
CA ALA A 25 21.36 18.08 8.33
C ALA A 25 21.88 16.77 8.97
N SER A 26 21.11 16.17 9.88
CA SER A 26 21.44 14.87 10.47
C SER A 26 21.56 13.77 9.42
N LEU A 27 20.64 13.72 8.45
CA LEU A 27 20.68 12.75 7.36
C LEU A 27 21.95 12.92 6.52
N GLN A 28 22.23 14.14 6.06
CA GLN A 28 23.39 14.42 5.22
C GLN A 28 24.72 14.11 5.93
N ALA A 29 24.79 14.35 7.24
CA ALA A 29 25.97 13.98 8.04
C ALA A 29 26.15 12.46 8.16
N LEU A 30 25.06 11.69 8.20
CA LEU A 30 25.09 10.23 8.32
C LEU A 30 25.38 9.54 6.97
N THR A 31 24.77 10.01 5.89
CA THR A 31 24.74 9.30 4.60
C THR A 31 25.63 9.93 3.54
N GLY A 32 26.16 11.13 3.78
CA GLY A 32 26.89 11.95 2.79
C GLY A 32 25.98 12.61 1.74
N GLU A 33 24.73 12.15 1.60
CA GLU A 33 23.80 12.57 0.55
C GLU A 33 22.37 12.70 1.06
N ALA A 34 21.60 13.66 0.54
CA ALA A 34 20.19 13.85 0.91
C ALA A 34 19.25 12.89 0.14
N VAL A 35 19.51 11.58 0.21
CA VAL A 35 18.69 10.53 -0.42
C VAL A 35 17.65 10.02 0.57
N VAL A 36 16.41 9.84 0.13
CA VAL A 36 15.29 9.32 0.93
C VAL A 36 14.49 8.28 0.12
N PRO A 37 13.78 7.33 0.77
CA PRO A 37 13.70 7.10 2.22
C PRO A 37 14.96 6.41 2.78
N VAL A 38 15.23 6.61 4.07
CA VAL A 38 16.34 5.96 4.80
C VAL A 38 15.82 5.35 6.10
N LEU A 39 16.17 4.09 6.34
CA LEU A 39 15.89 3.36 7.57
C LEU A 39 17.18 3.26 8.38
N LEU A 40 17.09 3.60 9.68
CA LEU A 40 18.17 3.48 10.64
C LEU A 40 17.74 2.53 11.75
N VAL A 41 18.45 1.40 11.92
CA VAL A 41 18.12 0.34 12.89
C VAL A 41 19.40 -0.13 13.55
N GLY A 42 19.57 0.10 14.85
CA GLY A 42 20.73 -0.42 15.60
C GLY A 42 22.10 -0.07 15.00
N GLY A 43 22.23 1.12 14.38
CA GLY A 43 23.45 1.54 13.68
C GLY A 43 23.59 1.03 12.23
N LYS A 44 22.70 0.15 11.77
CA LYS A 44 22.58 -0.21 10.36
C LYS A 44 21.79 0.85 9.59
N GLN A 45 22.17 1.06 8.34
CA GLN A 45 21.51 1.99 7.44
C GLN A 45 21.05 1.26 6.18
N VAL A 46 19.78 1.45 5.81
CA VAL A 46 19.22 1.00 4.54
C VAL A 46 18.69 2.23 3.79
N ILE A 47 19.17 2.43 2.56
CA ILE A 47 18.72 3.50 1.68
C ILE A 47 17.76 2.92 0.65
N GLY A 48 16.62 3.57 0.44
CA GLY A 48 15.61 3.16 -0.52
C GLY A 48 14.67 2.09 0.02
N LEU A 49 13.87 1.52 -0.89
CA LEU A 49 12.88 0.49 -0.59
C LEU A 49 13.38 -0.89 -1.06
N ASP A 50 14.23 -1.50 -0.24
CA ASP A 50 14.72 -2.87 -0.46
C ASP A 50 14.24 -3.75 0.70
N GLU A 51 13.14 -4.46 0.49
CA GLU A 51 12.47 -5.28 1.52
C GLU A 51 13.38 -6.34 2.13
N HIS A 52 14.25 -6.95 1.31
CA HIS A 52 15.19 -7.95 1.79
C HIS A 52 16.23 -7.32 2.73
N ARG A 53 16.83 -6.19 2.33
CA ARG A 53 17.80 -5.48 3.17
C ARG A 53 17.16 -4.87 4.41
N MET A 54 15.90 -4.42 4.32
CA MET A 54 15.16 -3.95 5.49
C MET A 54 14.90 -5.09 6.47
N ALA A 55 14.44 -6.25 6.00
CA ALA A 55 14.22 -7.44 6.82
C ALA A 55 15.51 -7.90 7.53
N GLU A 56 16.62 -7.98 6.80
CA GLU A 56 17.93 -8.31 7.34
C GLU A 56 18.43 -7.28 8.36
N ALA A 57 18.19 -5.99 8.10
CA ALA A 57 18.56 -4.93 9.04
C ALA A 57 17.77 -5.05 10.35
N LEU A 58 16.48 -5.36 10.25
CA LEU A 58 15.53 -5.52 11.36
C LEU A 58 15.63 -6.88 12.07
N GLY A 59 16.31 -7.86 11.48
CA GLY A 59 16.41 -9.21 12.04
C GLY A 59 15.09 -9.99 11.98
N LEU A 60 14.29 -9.75 10.94
CA LEU A 60 13.02 -10.44 10.75
C LEU A 60 13.27 -11.84 10.16
N ASP A 61 12.94 -12.89 10.91
CA ASP A 61 13.04 -14.29 10.46
C ASP A 61 11.98 -14.65 9.41
N HIS A 62 10.90 -13.87 9.38
CA HIS A 62 9.86 -13.90 8.37
C HIS A 62 9.51 -12.45 8.02
N VAL A 63 9.43 -12.16 6.73
CA VAL A 63 8.74 -10.96 6.25
C VAL A 63 7.34 -11.42 5.92
N GLU A 64 6.33 -10.77 6.50
CA GLU A 64 4.94 -10.99 6.10
C GLU A 64 4.86 -10.86 4.58
N ARG A 65 4.71 -12.00 3.90
CA ARG A 65 4.75 -12.10 2.43
C ARG A 65 3.48 -11.64 1.77
N GLU A 66 2.52 -11.14 2.54
CA GLU A 66 1.57 -10.16 2.03
C GLU A 66 2.27 -8.82 1.70
N SER A 67 3.49 -8.88 1.14
CA SER A 67 3.88 -7.99 0.08
C SER A 67 2.68 -7.93 -0.86
N ASN A 68 2.14 -6.74 -0.93
CA ASN A 68 1.10 -6.25 -1.80
C ASN A 68 1.39 -6.47 -3.32
N ARG A 69 2.27 -7.40 -3.68
CA ARG A 69 2.55 -7.92 -5.02
C ARG A 69 1.58 -9.03 -5.44
N ASP A 70 1.12 -9.88 -4.52
CA ASP A 70 0.16 -10.96 -4.83
C ASP A 70 -1.27 -10.42 -5.09
N GLY A 71 -1.62 -9.25 -4.54
CA GLY A 71 -2.94 -8.63 -4.71
C GLY A 71 -3.21 -8.01 -6.09
N LEU A 72 -2.28 -8.14 -7.04
CA LEU A 72 -2.50 -7.75 -8.44
C LEU A 72 -3.34 -8.77 -9.20
N ALA A 73 -3.39 -10.02 -8.76
CA ALA A 73 -4.26 -11.00 -9.37
C ALA A 73 -5.73 -10.57 -9.26
N ALA A 74 -6.48 -10.77 -10.33
CA ALA A 74 -7.92 -10.54 -10.31
C ALA A 74 -8.57 -11.50 -9.30
N PRO A 75 -9.40 -11.02 -8.37
CA PRO A 75 -10.09 -11.88 -7.43
C PRO A 75 -11.13 -12.74 -8.18
N PRO A 76 -11.39 -13.99 -7.77
CA PRO A 76 -12.31 -14.89 -8.48
C PRO A 76 -13.74 -14.33 -8.59
N GLU A 77 -14.16 -13.54 -7.61
CA GLU A 77 -15.46 -12.84 -7.58
C GLU A 77 -15.61 -11.88 -8.77
N LEU A 78 -14.52 -11.24 -9.20
CA LEU A 78 -14.53 -10.34 -10.37
C LEU A 78 -14.80 -11.11 -11.67
N ALA A 79 -14.26 -12.33 -11.80
CA ALA A 79 -14.50 -13.20 -12.94
C ALA A 79 -15.92 -13.80 -12.93
N ALA A 80 -16.50 -13.96 -11.74
CA ALA A 80 -17.87 -14.45 -11.55
C ALA A 80 -18.94 -13.38 -11.84
N LEU A 81 -18.58 -12.10 -11.92
CA LEU A 81 -19.54 -11.04 -12.25
C LEU A 81 -20.16 -11.23 -13.65
N PRO A 82 -21.47 -11.00 -13.80
CA PRO A 82 -22.14 -11.14 -15.08
C PRO A 82 -21.60 -10.12 -16.10
N ASN A 83 -21.56 -10.49 -17.38
CA ASN A 83 -21.12 -9.60 -18.45
C ASN A 83 -22.14 -8.51 -18.81
N GLN A 84 -23.40 -8.73 -18.45
CA GLN A 84 -24.50 -7.82 -18.66
C GLN A 84 -25.36 -7.80 -17.39
N SER A 85 -25.82 -6.61 -17.02
CA SER A 85 -26.72 -6.38 -15.89
C SER A 85 -27.84 -5.47 -16.36
N ASP A 86 -29.08 -5.82 -16.04
CA ASP A 86 -30.25 -5.00 -16.34
C ASP A 86 -30.34 -3.76 -15.43
N ASP A 87 -29.69 -3.81 -14.25
CA ASP A 87 -29.55 -2.65 -13.38
C ASP A 87 -28.38 -1.76 -13.86
N PRO A 88 -28.65 -0.47 -14.21
CA PRO A 88 -27.63 0.43 -14.73
C PRO A 88 -26.53 0.76 -13.72
N THR A 89 -26.84 0.76 -12.42
CA THR A 89 -25.86 1.02 -11.36
C THR A 89 -24.85 -0.12 -11.27
N SER A 90 -25.35 -1.36 -11.21
CA SER A 90 -24.54 -2.58 -11.18
C SER A 90 -23.72 -2.74 -12.46
N ALA A 91 -24.28 -2.37 -13.62
CA ALA A 91 -23.55 -2.36 -14.88
C ALA A 91 -22.38 -1.36 -14.85
N ALA A 92 -22.60 -0.15 -14.35
CA ALA A 92 -21.56 0.88 -14.24
C ALA A 92 -20.45 0.47 -13.25
N LEU A 93 -20.83 -0.04 -12.07
CA LEU A 93 -19.90 -0.54 -11.06
C LEU A 93 -19.09 -1.73 -11.57
N THR A 94 -19.73 -2.68 -12.25
CA THR A 94 -19.06 -3.84 -12.88
C THR A 94 -18.04 -3.39 -13.93
N HIS A 95 -18.40 -2.42 -14.78
CA HIS A 95 -17.46 -1.85 -15.74
C HIS A 95 -16.28 -1.17 -15.06
N PHE A 96 -16.56 -0.37 -14.02
CA PHE A 96 -15.54 0.38 -13.29
C PHE A 96 -14.55 -0.54 -12.55
N VAL A 97 -15.03 -1.57 -11.86
CA VAL A 97 -14.15 -2.51 -11.14
C VAL A 97 -13.27 -3.33 -12.09
N ARG A 98 -13.79 -3.73 -13.26
CA ARG A 98 -12.99 -4.36 -14.33
C ARG A 98 -11.97 -3.39 -14.93
N ARG A 99 -12.27 -2.08 -14.97
CA ARG A 99 -11.31 -1.06 -15.42
C ARG A 99 -10.18 -0.86 -14.42
N LEU A 100 -10.48 -0.81 -13.11
CA LEU A 100 -9.49 -0.71 -12.04
C LEU A 100 -8.51 -1.89 -12.08
N GLN A 101 -9.02 -3.12 -12.19
CA GLN A 101 -8.18 -4.32 -12.29
C GLN A 101 -7.22 -4.25 -13.49
N ARG A 102 -7.70 -3.86 -14.67
CA ARG A 102 -6.85 -3.72 -15.87
C ARG A 102 -5.79 -2.64 -15.73
N GLU A 103 -6.10 -1.53 -15.05
CA GLU A 103 -5.11 -0.48 -14.79
C GLU A 103 -4.03 -0.96 -13.82
N MET A 104 -4.40 -1.72 -12.79
CA MET A 104 -3.44 -2.36 -11.89
C MET A 104 -2.53 -3.35 -12.63
N GLU A 105 -3.08 -4.20 -13.50
CA GLU A 105 -2.31 -5.14 -14.34
C GLU A 105 -1.38 -4.41 -15.32
N TYR A 106 -1.90 -3.39 -16.01
CA TYR A 106 -1.13 -2.57 -16.93
C TYR A 106 0.00 -1.82 -16.22
N ASN A 107 -0.26 -1.35 -15.00
CA ASN A 107 0.77 -0.77 -14.16
C ASN A 107 1.79 -1.86 -13.77
N ALA A 108 1.38 -2.96 -13.16
CA ALA A 108 2.29 -4.04 -12.79
C ALA A 108 3.27 -4.47 -13.90
N ALA A 109 2.82 -4.46 -15.15
CA ALA A 109 3.62 -4.84 -16.32
C ALA A 109 4.76 -3.86 -16.71
N LYS A 110 4.78 -2.60 -16.22
CA LYS A 110 5.90 -1.68 -16.53
C LYS A 110 7.06 -1.90 -15.56
N GLU A 111 8.30 -1.94 -16.02
CA GLU A 111 9.45 -1.98 -15.11
C GLU A 111 9.75 -0.58 -14.55
N GLY A 112 9.74 -0.44 -13.21
CA GLY A 112 10.27 0.73 -12.50
C GLY A 112 9.31 1.93 -12.34
N ALA A 113 8.68 2.05 -11.17
CA ALA A 113 8.18 3.34 -10.66
C ALA A 113 8.02 3.31 -9.12
N PRO A 114 8.65 4.23 -8.37
CA PRO A 114 8.71 4.21 -6.91
C PRO A 114 7.39 4.59 -6.18
N TYR A 115 6.31 4.88 -6.93
CA TYR A 115 5.02 5.33 -6.39
C TYR A 115 3.87 4.34 -6.59
N ARG A 116 4.16 3.07 -6.92
CA ARG A 116 3.14 2.09 -7.30
C ARG A 116 2.40 1.43 -6.17
N ASP A 117 3.07 1.13 -5.08
CA ASP A 117 2.49 0.24 -4.07
C ASP A 117 1.28 0.90 -3.38
N GLY A 118 1.43 2.15 -2.91
CA GLY A 118 0.31 2.91 -2.35
C GLY A 118 -0.80 3.27 -3.35
N GLN A 119 -0.48 3.39 -4.66
CA GLN A 119 -1.51 3.57 -5.70
C GLN A 119 -2.28 2.25 -5.92
N HIS A 120 -1.58 1.12 -5.94
CA HIS A 120 -2.17 -0.21 -6.04
C HIS A 120 -3.03 -0.52 -4.81
N ASP A 121 -2.63 -0.07 -3.61
CA ASP A 121 -3.44 -0.20 -2.39
C ASP A 121 -4.76 0.54 -2.50
N GLY A 122 -4.73 1.82 -2.91
CA GLY A 122 -5.95 2.59 -3.10
C GLY A 122 -6.87 1.97 -4.15
N MET A 123 -6.29 1.47 -5.25
CA MET A 123 -7.07 0.80 -6.31
C MET A 123 -7.62 -0.56 -5.86
N ARG A 124 -6.87 -1.34 -5.07
CA ARG A 124 -7.34 -2.58 -4.45
C ARG A 124 -8.48 -2.33 -3.48
N PHE A 125 -8.31 -1.39 -2.56
CA PHE A 125 -9.36 -1.01 -1.61
C PHE A 125 -10.65 -0.65 -2.34
N ALA A 126 -10.55 0.19 -3.38
CA ALA A 126 -11.71 0.55 -4.20
C ALA A 126 -12.32 -0.67 -4.91
N ARG A 127 -11.49 -1.52 -5.53
CA ARG A 127 -11.92 -2.75 -6.21
C ARG A 127 -12.70 -3.67 -5.26
N ASP A 128 -12.13 -3.98 -4.11
CA ASP A 128 -12.67 -4.95 -3.17
C ASP A 128 -13.95 -4.41 -2.49
N THR A 129 -13.99 -3.11 -2.19
CA THR A 129 -15.20 -2.46 -1.68
C THR A 129 -16.34 -2.53 -2.69
N ILE A 130 -16.08 -2.23 -3.96
CA ILE A 130 -17.09 -2.30 -5.02
C ILE A 130 -17.53 -3.75 -5.26
N LEU A 131 -16.60 -4.70 -5.22
CA LEU A 131 -16.95 -6.12 -5.31
C LEU A 131 -17.90 -6.52 -4.19
N ARG A 132 -17.62 -6.15 -2.94
CA ARG A 132 -18.52 -6.40 -1.80
C ARG A 132 -19.91 -5.78 -2.02
N ILE A 133 -19.99 -4.57 -2.59
CA ILE A 133 -21.27 -3.94 -2.91
C ILE A 133 -22.02 -4.77 -3.97
N LEU A 134 -21.34 -5.17 -5.04
CA LEU A 134 -21.93 -5.96 -6.14
C LEU A 134 -22.33 -7.38 -5.71
N THR A 135 -21.60 -7.99 -4.77
CA THR A 135 -21.89 -9.33 -4.24
C THR A 135 -22.85 -9.31 -3.05
N GLY A 136 -23.28 -8.13 -2.61
CA GLY A 136 -24.18 -7.98 -1.44
C GLY A 136 -23.53 -8.35 -0.11
N THR A 137 -22.19 -8.36 -0.03
CA THR A 137 -21.41 -8.66 1.17
C THR A 137 -20.74 -7.41 1.76
N TYR A 138 -21.20 -6.22 1.36
CA TYR A 138 -20.71 -4.96 1.91
C TYR A 138 -21.39 -4.68 3.24
N GLU A 139 -20.61 -4.71 4.30
CA GLU A 139 -21.00 -4.23 5.62
C GLU A 139 -20.47 -2.79 5.78
N PRO A 140 -21.33 -1.81 6.09
CA PRO A 140 -20.86 -0.46 6.40
C PRO A 140 -20.02 -0.53 7.68
N GLU A 141 -18.75 -0.14 7.58
CA GLU A 141 -17.93 0.05 8.77
C GLU A 141 -18.58 1.14 9.64
N GLU A 142 -18.93 0.81 10.89
CA GLU A 142 -19.34 1.83 11.84
C GLU A 142 -18.17 2.78 12.01
N MET A 143 -18.30 3.98 11.44
CA MET A 143 -17.33 5.04 11.62
C MET A 143 -17.47 5.55 13.06
N VAL A 144 -16.76 4.91 13.99
CA VAL A 144 -16.65 5.37 15.38
C VAL A 144 -15.83 6.67 15.34
N ILE A 145 -16.51 7.79 15.13
CA ILE A 145 -15.94 9.09 15.44
C ILE A 145 -16.00 9.17 16.97
N GLU A 146 -14.90 8.85 17.65
CA GLU A 146 -14.72 9.21 19.07
C GLU A 146 -14.68 10.75 19.17
N ARG A 147 -15.86 11.38 19.13
CA ARG A 147 -16.07 12.73 19.62
C ARG A 147 -16.18 12.60 21.13
N ASP A 148 -15.03 12.63 21.79
CA ASP A 148 -14.81 13.00 23.19
C ASP A 148 -13.66 12.16 23.74
N LYS A 149 -12.44 12.67 23.56
CA LYS A 149 -11.43 12.50 24.60
C LYS A 149 -11.51 13.72 25.52
N PRO A 150 -11.62 13.51 26.85
CA PRO A 150 -11.69 14.60 27.83
C PRO A 150 -10.42 15.45 27.86
#